data_AF-A0A921LMT7-F1
#
_entry.id   AF-A0A921LMT7-F1
#
_cell.length_a   1.000
_cell.length_b   1.000
_cell.length_c   1.000
_cell.angle_alpha   90.00
_cell.angle_beta   90.00
_cell.angle_gamma   90.00
#
_symmetry.space_group_name_H-M   'P 1'
#
loop_
_entity.id
_entity.type
_entity.pdbx_description
1 polymer ?
#
loop_
_entity_poly.entity_id
_entity_poly.type
_entity_poly.pdbx_seq_one_letter_code
_entity_poly.pdbx_strand_id
1 'polypeptide(L)'
;MDQNFSLMAQSRANYYTAGSPVQFVRVELLKGDVTGEVAVCLTFKNVGTEPLTGLVIHFKCKDAAGQVLCEDDFYYEQLDAQPGDVFGSDDAVYVSDTPVSSVEVEQDRAFLNGRGVDLRAYKRVRLQMPRVLPASIAKTLQQRTGNGQLTCVPQDTEYGWFCACGAFHPNEENCTSCSECGGDRAGIKATLTSILEEARRAAERQQQEISAVADNVAPQRAPASNPAATAAAAQAAINHQAEEVDDYDEGDATATYDPKGYAPQEDAEMERVRRYAPKGRLFEDEDDEDEGTQMYDTDELDYDDDDDYDDRQSGKRRGRYADDDEASEDDIMAERIIHWAPPITAIVCALIIAVSLVYHFVIA
;
A
#
# COMPACT_ATOMS: atom_id res chain seq x y z
N MET A 1 -6.29 -8.08 -41.09
CA MET A 1 -7.38 -7.60 -40.22
C MET A 1 -6.68 -6.86 -39.12
N ASP A 2 -6.97 -5.57 -38.93
CA ASP A 2 -6.38 -4.82 -37.83
C ASP A 2 -6.91 -5.40 -36.53
N GLN A 3 -6.02 -5.96 -35.73
CA GLN A 3 -6.35 -6.52 -34.42
C GLN A 3 -6.53 -5.36 -33.46
N ASN A 4 -7.74 -5.19 -32.95
CA ASN A 4 -8.01 -4.18 -31.94
C ASN A 4 -7.64 -4.74 -30.57
N PHE A 5 -7.11 -3.87 -29.71
CA PHE A 5 -6.66 -4.24 -28.37
C PHE A 5 -7.43 -3.43 -27.32
N SER A 6 -7.87 -4.09 -26.25
CA SER A 6 -8.58 -3.47 -25.14
C SER A 6 -7.77 -3.55 -23.84
N LEU A 7 -7.71 -2.44 -23.09
CA LEU A 7 -6.96 -2.37 -21.83
C LEU A 7 -7.57 -3.31 -20.78
N MET A 8 -6.80 -4.28 -20.31
CA MET A 8 -7.20 -5.20 -19.23
C MET A 8 -6.78 -4.66 -17.87
N ALA A 9 -5.53 -4.24 -17.77
CA ALA A 9 -4.94 -3.77 -16.54
C ALA A 9 -3.81 -2.78 -16.85
N GLN A 10 -3.59 -1.85 -15.92
CA GLN A 10 -2.49 -0.91 -15.98
C GLN A 10 -1.92 -0.77 -14.57
N SER A 11 -0.60 -0.69 -14.48
CA SER A 11 0.09 -0.44 -13.22
C SER A 11 1.21 0.57 -13.44
N ARG A 12 1.27 1.61 -12.60
CA ARG A 12 2.37 2.58 -12.62
C ARG A 12 3.63 1.98 -12.01
N ALA A 13 4.77 2.45 -12.46
CA ALA A 13 6.06 2.06 -11.88
C ALA A 13 6.08 2.40 -10.38
N ASN A 14 6.59 1.46 -9.58
CA ASN A 14 6.75 1.59 -8.13
C ASN A 14 8.16 2.06 -7.73
N TYR A 15 9.01 2.37 -8.71
CA TYR A 15 10.34 2.91 -8.50
C TYR A 15 10.67 3.99 -9.54
N TYR A 16 11.67 4.78 -9.19
CA TYR A 16 12.29 5.81 -10.01
C TYR A 16 13.79 5.53 -10.03
N THR A 17 14.44 5.79 -11.16
CA THR A 17 15.87 5.54 -11.33
C THR A 17 16.61 6.88 -11.23
N ALA A 18 17.21 7.15 -10.07
CA ALA A 18 17.76 8.47 -9.73
C ALA A 18 18.88 8.93 -10.66
N GLY A 19 18.70 10.09 -11.30
CA GLY A 19 19.63 10.65 -12.28
C GLY A 19 19.58 10.01 -13.67
N SER A 20 18.73 8.99 -13.88
CA SER A 20 18.57 8.36 -15.20
C SER A 20 17.92 9.34 -16.20
N PRO A 21 18.40 9.39 -17.46
CA PRO A 21 17.75 10.16 -18.52
C PRO A 21 16.41 9.54 -18.97
N VAL A 22 16.11 8.31 -18.56
CA VAL A 22 14.87 7.60 -18.94
C VAL A 22 14.12 7.16 -17.69
N GLN A 23 12.86 7.55 -17.60
CA GLN A 23 11.94 7.12 -16.55
C GLN A 23 11.02 6.00 -17.04
N PHE A 24 10.90 4.92 -16.28
CA PHE A 24 9.87 3.92 -16.49
C PHE A 24 8.54 4.40 -15.88
N VAL A 25 7.48 4.47 -16.68
CA VAL A 25 6.21 5.13 -16.29
C VAL A 25 5.19 4.10 -15.82
N ARG A 26 4.90 3.08 -16.64
CA ARG A 26 3.83 2.10 -16.39
C ARG A 26 3.93 0.88 -17.29
N VAL A 27 3.24 -0.18 -16.86
CA VAL A 27 2.92 -1.38 -17.63
C VAL A 27 1.44 -1.32 -18.02
N GLU A 28 1.14 -1.70 -19.26
CA GLU A 28 -0.22 -1.88 -19.77
C GLU A 28 -0.37 -3.31 -20.30
N LEU A 29 -1.38 -4.02 -19.81
CA LEU A 29 -1.78 -5.33 -20.31
C LEU A 29 -3.00 -5.14 -21.19
N LEU A 30 -2.86 -5.50 -22.47
CA LEU A 30 -3.89 -5.33 -23.48
C LEU A 30 -4.38 -6.70 -23.96
N LYS A 31 -5.69 -6.86 -24.17
CA LYS A 31 -6.26 -8.06 -24.76
C LYS A 31 -6.55 -7.85 -26.23
N GLY A 32 -6.09 -8.74 -27.10
CA GLY A 32 -6.53 -8.77 -28.48
C GLY A 32 -8.00 -9.18 -28.57
N ASP A 33 -8.84 -8.33 -29.17
CA ASP A 33 -10.29 -8.57 -29.25
C ASP A 33 -10.63 -9.80 -30.12
N VAL A 34 -9.76 -10.13 -31.08
CA VAL A 34 -9.93 -11.25 -32.03
C VAL A 34 -9.25 -12.52 -31.55
N THR A 35 -7.96 -12.44 -31.18
CA THR A 35 -7.17 -13.63 -30.79
C THR A 35 -7.38 -14.01 -29.34
N GLY A 36 -7.74 -13.04 -28.48
CA GLY A 36 -7.80 -13.22 -27.04
C GLY A 36 -6.44 -13.17 -26.33
N GLU A 37 -5.35 -13.05 -27.09
CA GLU A 37 -3.98 -12.95 -26.57
C GLU A 37 -3.79 -11.72 -25.70
N VAL A 38 -2.89 -11.82 -24.72
CA VAL A 38 -2.47 -10.71 -23.87
C VAL A 38 -1.16 -10.14 -24.40
N ALA A 39 -1.19 -8.86 -24.77
CA ALA A 39 -0.01 -8.08 -25.11
C ALA A 39 0.45 -7.25 -23.89
N VAL A 40 1.76 -7.21 -23.67
CA VAL A 40 2.40 -6.41 -22.64
C VAL A 40 3.05 -5.20 -23.31
N CYS A 41 2.60 -4.00 -22.96
CA CYS A 41 3.21 -2.74 -23.40
C CYS A 41 3.87 -2.04 -22.22
N LEU A 42 5.04 -1.44 -22.46
CA LEU A 42 5.82 -0.74 -21.43
C LEU A 42 6.00 0.71 -21.84
N THR A 43 5.58 1.61 -20.97
CA THR A 43 5.69 3.05 -21.24
C THR A 43 6.90 3.64 -20.54
N PHE A 44 7.69 4.39 -21.30
CA PHE A 44 8.86 5.12 -20.81
C PHE A 44 8.74 6.59 -21.14
N LYS A 45 9.58 7.39 -20.51
CA LYS A 45 9.66 8.83 -20.74
C LYS A 45 11.10 9.29 -20.80
N ASN A 46 11.41 10.13 -21.78
CA ASN A 46 12.68 10.85 -21.80
C ASN A 46 12.60 12.01 -20.79
N VAL A 47 13.35 11.90 -19.70
CA VAL A 47 13.46 12.95 -18.66
C VAL A 47 14.83 13.63 -18.68
N GLY A 48 15.68 13.25 -19.64
CA GLY A 48 16.97 13.89 -19.87
C GLY A 48 16.85 15.17 -20.69
N THR A 49 18.00 15.78 -20.99
CA THR A 49 18.09 17.01 -21.79
C THR A 49 18.41 16.78 -23.26
N GLU A 50 18.67 15.54 -23.65
CA GLU A 50 19.06 15.14 -25.00
C GLU A 50 17.98 14.23 -25.63
N PRO A 51 17.76 14.28 -26.94
CA PRO A 51 16.88 13.33 -27.63
C PRO A 51 17.35 11.87 -27.46
N LEU A 52 16.41 10.99 -27.19
CA LEU A 52 16.65 9.56 -27.04
C LEU A 52 16.42 8.85 -28.38
N THR A 53 17.45 8.16 -28.87
CA THR A 53 17.46 7.45 -30.14
C THR A 53 17.27 5.94 -30.00
N GLY A 54 17.37 5.42 -28.78
CA GLY A 54 17.09 4.02 -28.50
C GLY A 54 17.14 3.68 -27.01
N LEU A 55 16.51 2.57 -26.65
CA LEU A 55 16.47 2.03 -25.28
C LEU A 55 16.51 0.50 -25.32
N VAL A 56 17.37 -0.09 -24.49
CA VAL A 56 17.41 -1.53 -24.23
C VAL A 56 16.90 -1.77 -22.83
N ILE A 57 15.94 -2.66 -22.71
CA ILE A 57 15.40 -3.12 -21.44
C ILE A 57 15.54 -4.64 -21.32
N HIS A 58 15.62 -5.11 -20.09
CA HIS A 58 15.42 -6.51 -19.74
C HIS A 58 14.07 -6.62 -19.04
N PHE A 59 13.21 -7.55 -19.47
CA PHE A 59 11.89 -7.71 -18.87
C PHE A 59 11.61 -9.17 -18.53
N LYS A 60 10.75 -9.37 -17.52
CA LYS A 60 10.33 -10.68 -17.05
C LYS A 60 8.83 -10.70 -16.78
N CYS A 61 8.11 -11.47 -17.58
CA CYS A 61 6.67 -11.66 -17.46
C CYS A 61 6.38 -12.93 -16.64
N LYS A 62 5.52 -12.81 -15.63
CA LYS A 62 5.11 -13.92 -14.76
C LYS A 62 3.60 -14.11 -14.77
N ASP A 63 3.17 -15.35 -14.63
CA ASP A 63 1.76 -15.70 -14.45
C ASP A 63 1.27 -15.45 -13.01
N ALA A 64 0.02 -15.82 -12.72
CA ALA A 64 -0.59 -15.66 -11.39
C ALA A 64 0.06 -16.55 -10.31
N ALA A 65 0.74 -17.63 -10.68
CA ALA A 65 1.51 -18.48 -9.77
C ALA A 65 2.94 -17.97 -9.54
N GLY A 66 3.34 -16.90 -10.24
CA GLY A 66 4.69 -16.36 -10.21
C GLY A 66 5.68 -17.11 -11.11
N GLN A 67 5.21 -18.05 -11.93
CA GLN A 67 6.04 -18.75 -12.90
C GLN A 67 6.40 -17.83 -14.06
N VAL A 68 7.66 -17.89 -14.47
CA VAL A 68 8.19 -17.07 -15.56
C VAL A 68 7.66 -17.60 -16.88
N LEU A 69 6.88 -16.78 -17.58
CA LEU A 69 6.38 -17.06 -18.92
C LEU A 69 7.40 -16.67 -19.99
N CYS A 70 8.08 -15.54 -19.77
CA CYS A 70 9.09 -15.00 -20.66
C CYS A 70 10.06 -14.12 -19.87
N GLU A 71 11.34 -14.21 -20.19
CA GLU A 71 12.41 -13.36 -19.68
C GLU A 71 13.36 -13.11 -20.85
N ASP A 72 13.39 -11.87 -21.33
CA ASP A 72 14.12 -11.50 -22.55
C ASP A 72 14.50 -10.02 -22.54
N ASP A 73 15.36 -9.63 -23.48
CA ASP A 73 15.70 -8.24 -23.76
C ASP A 73 14.82 -7.68 -24.88
N PHE A 74 14.38 -6.43 -24.72
CA PHE A 74 13.64 -5.70 -25.76
C PHE A 74 14.40 -4.45 -26.18
N TYR A 75 14.44 -4.22 -27.50
CA TYR A 75 15.19 -3.15 -28.13
C TYR A 75 14.22 -2.15 -28.77
N TYR A 76 14.08 -0.98 -28.14
CA TYR A 76 13.46 0.17 -28.79
C TYR A 76 14.53 0.85 -29.64
N GLU A 77 14.45 0.64 -30.95
CA GLU A 77 15.37 1.23 -31.93
C GLU A 77 14.73 2.42 -32.66
N GLN A 78 15.55 3.28 -33.27
CA GLN A 78 15.11 4.38 -34.13
C GLN A 78 14.09 5.32 -33.44
N LEU A 79 14.24 5.53 -32.14
CA LEU A 79 13.42 6.48 -31.40
C LEU A 79 13.78 7.92 -31.80
N ASP A 80 12.80 8.81 -31.69
CA ASP A 80 12.99 10.26 -31.75
C ASP A 80 12.25 10.93 -30.57
N ALA A 81 12.46 10.39 -29.37
CA ALA A 81 11.80 10.89 -28.17
C ALA A 81 12.53 12.14 -27.65
N GLN A 82 11.89 13.30 -27.79
CA GLN A 82 12.42 14.56 -27.28
C GLN A 82 12.35 14.62 -25.75
N PRO A 83 13.11 15.51 -25.10
CA PRO A 83 12.97 15.77 -23.66
C PRO A 83 11.50 16.03 -23.26
N GLY A 84 10.96 15.21 -22.37
CA GLY A 84 9.57 15.24 -21.92
C GLY A 84 8.63 14.27 -22.66
N ASP A 85 9.05 13.68 -23.77
CA ASP A 85 8.21 12.77 -24.56
C ASP A 85 8.07 11.40 -23.89
N VAL A 86 6.88 10.83 -24.06
CA VAL A 86 6.50 9.49 -23.60
C VAL A 86 6.46 8.57 -24.81
N PHE A 87 6.98 7.34 -24.67
CA PHE A 87 7.09 6.36 -25.76
C PHE A 87 6.90 4.92 -25.26
N GLY A 88 6.73 3.98 -26.19
CA GLY A 88 6.65 2.53 -25.93
C GLY A 88 5.26 1.98 -25.56
N SER A 89 4.26 2.84 -25.38
CA SER A 89 2.87 2.39 -25.11
C SER A 89 2.25 1.58 -26.25
N ASP A 90 2.74 1.80 -27.47
CA ASP A 90 2.17 1.24 -28.69
C ASP A 90 2.91 -0.01 -29.17
N ASP A 91 4.05 -0.35 -28.53
CA ASP A 91 4.88 -1.49 -28.88
C ASP A 91 4.72 -2.59 -27.83
N ALA A 92 4.21 -3.75 -28.27
CA ALA A 92 4.11 -4.93 -27.42
C ALA A 92 5.49 -5.60 -27.27
N VAL A 93 6.01 -5.63 -26.05
CA VAL A 93 7.29 -6.32 -25.74
C VAL A 93 7.14 -7.82 -25.62
N TYR A 94 5.92 -8.28 -25.33
CA TYR A 94 5.58 -9.69 -25.20
C TYR A 94 4.10 -9.90 -25.52
N VAL A 95 3.79 -10.99 -26.24
CA VAL A 95 2.41 -11.42 -26.53
C VAL A 95 2.27 -12.88 -26.10
N SER A 96 1.21 -13.21 -25.37
CA SER A 96 0.99 -14.55 -24.83
C SER A 96 -0.48 -14.94 -24.82
N ASP A 97 -0.76 -16.21 -25.10
CA ASP A 97 -2.06 -16.82 -24.83
C ASP A 97 -2.31 -17.04 -23.33
N THR A 98 -1.24 -17.05 -22.53
CA THR A 98 -1.32 -17.26 -21.08
C THR A 98 -1.50 -15.91 -20.37
N PRO A 99 -2.45 -15.77 -19.43
CA PRO A 99 -2.61 -14.54 -18.67
C PRO A 99 -1.34 -14.13 -17.91
N VAL A 100 -0.81 -12.96 -18.24
CA VAL A 100 0.30 -12.33 -17.51
C VAL A 100 -0.26 -11.63 -16.27
N SER A 101 0.34 -11.88 -15.10
CA SER A 101 -0.07 -11.26 -13.83
C SER A 101 0.89 -10.20 -13.34
N SER A 102 2.19 -10.31 -13.61
CA SER A 102 3.19 -9.33 -13.21
C SER A 102 4.31 -9.23 -14.22
N VAL A 103 4.92 -8.04 -14.28
CA VAL A 103 6.02 -7.73 -15.19
C VAL A 103 7.10 -7.01 -14.37
N GLU A 104 8.30 -7.57 -14.38
CA GLU A 104 9.50 -6.92 -13.84
C GLU A 104 10.28 -6.32 -15.00
N VAL A 105 10.79 -5.11 -14.82
CA VAL A 105 11.49 -4.36 -15.86
C VAL A 105 12.79 -3.82 -15.27
N GLU A 106 13.88 -4.01 -16.01
CA GLU A 106 15.18 -3.41 -15.73
C GLU A 106 15.64 -2.62 -16.95
N GLN A 107 16.07 -1.39 -16.73
CA GLN A 107 16.59 -0.54 -17.80
C GLN A 107 18.09 -0.84 -17.95
N ASP A 108 18.51 -1.33 -19.11
CA ASP A 108 19.92 -1.67 -19.36
C ASP A 108 20.69 -0.48 -19.95
N ARG A 109 20.27 0.01 -21.11
CA ARG A 109 21.03 1.02 -21.85
C ARG A 109 20.15 2.00 -22.60
N ALA A 110 20.48 3.29 -22.52
CA ALA A 110 19.89 4.33 -23.35
C ALA A 110 20.88 4.78 -24.42
N PHE A 111 20.38 5.19 -25.58
CA PHE A 111 21.18 5.87 -26.61
C PHE A 111 20.71 7.31 -26.73
N LEU A 112 21.54 8.26 -26.31
CA LEU A 112 21.29 9.70 -26.41
C LEU A 112 22.14 10.26 -27.54
N ASN A 113 21.52 10.74 -28.62
CA ASN A 113 22.24 11.21 -29.82
C ASN A 113 23.32 10.21 -30.33
N GLY A 114 23.05 8.90 -30.26
CA GLY A 114 23.99 7.85 -30.65
C GLY A 114 25.07 7.49 -29.61
N ARG A 115 25.10 8.16 -28.44
CA ARG A 115 25.97 7.80 -27.31
C ARG A 115 25.24 6.83 -26.37
N GLY A 116 25.83 5.65 -26.15
CA GLY A 116 25.33 4.69 -25.17
C GLY A 116 25.57 5.15 -23.72
N VAL A 117 24.53 5.11 -22.91
CA VAL A 117 24.54 5.37 -21.46
C VAL A 117 24.06 4.12 -20.75
N ASP A 118 24.87 3.61 -19.83
CA ASP A 118 24.51 2.48 -18.97
C ASP A 118 23.49 2.94 -17.91
N LEU A 119 22.30 2.37 -17.94
CA LEU A 119 21.21 2.69 -17.03
C LEU A 119 21.26 1.84 -15.75
N ARG A 120 21.97 0.71 -15.75
CA ARG A 120 22.13 -0.17 -14.58
C ARG A 120 22.96 0.49 -13.48
N ALA A 121 23.80 1.45 -13.85
CA ALA A 121 24.62 2.21 -12.91
C ALA A 121 23.82 3.18 -12.01
N TYR A 122 22.57 3.51 -12.37
CA TYR A 122 21.75 4.43 -11.58
C TYR A 122 20.98 3.72 -10.48
N LYS A 123 20.86 4.38 -9.32
CA LYS A 123 20.18 3.83 -8.15
C LYS A 123 18.67 3.81 -8.35
N ARG A 124 18.05 2.63 -8.22
CA ARG A 124 16.59 2.49 -8.12
C ARG A 124 16.12 2.92 -6.73
N VAL A 125 15.17 3.83 -6.70
CA VAL A 125 14.54 4.37 -5.50
C VAL A 125 13.06 4.01 -5.54
N ARG A 126 12.58 3.39 -4.46
CA ARG A 126 11.15 3.05 -4.35
C ARG A 126 10.32 4.32 -4.22
N LEU A 127 9.32 4.46 -5.09
CA LEU A 127 8.34 5.53 -5.02
C LEU A 127 7.22 5.17 -4.05
N GLN A 128 6.86 6.13 -3.19
CA GLN A 128 5.68 6.02 -2.36
C GLN A 128 4.45 6.39 -3.20
N MET A 129 3.47 5.49 -3.25
CA MET A 129 2.28 5.69 -4.07
C MET A 129 1.50 6.92 -3.55
N PRO A 130 1.04 7.82 -4.42
CA PRO A 130 0.37 9.03 -3.99
C PRO A 130 -0.97 8.71 -3.32
N ARG A 131 -1.34 9.51 -2.32
CA ARG A 131 -2.61 9.33 -1.60
C ARG A 131 -3.78 9.69 -2.50
N VAL A 132 -4.81 8.86 -2.50
CA VAL A 132 -6.04 9.09 -3.26
C VAL A 132 -6.88 10.17 -2.55
N LEU A 133 -7.48 11.07 -3.33
CA LEU A 133 -8.41 12.08 -2.84
C LEU A 133 -9.77 11.43 -2.50
N PRO A 134 -10.47 11.92 -1.46
CA PRO A 134 -11.87 11.56 -1.25
C PRO A 134 -12.71 11.89 -2.48
N ALA A 135 -13.66 11.00 -2.83
CA ALA A 135 -14.42 11.09 -4.08
C ALA A 135 -15.14 12.44 -4.28
N SER A 136 -15.65 13.05 -3.21
CA SER A 136 -16.29 14.38 -3.27
C SER A 136 -15.30 15.47 -3.66
N ILE A 137 -14.11 15.49 -3.05
CA ILE A 137 -13.05 16.47 -3.32
C ILE A 137 -12.48 16.27 -4.73
N ALA A 138 -12.22 15.02 -5.12
CA ALA A 138 -11.76 14.69 -6.47
C ALA A 138 -12.75 15.20 -7.51
N LYS A 139 -14.06 14.94 -7.33
CA LYS A 139 -15.10 15.41 -8.26
C LYS A 139 -15.15 16.94 -8.36
N THR A 140 -15.07 17.66 -7.24
CA THR A 140 -15.03 19.13 -7.25
C THR A 140 -13.76 19.66 -7.93
N LEU A 141 -12.60 19.03 -7.70
CA LEU A 141 -11.35 19.40 -8.35
C LEU A 141 -11.44 19.21 -9.86
N GLN A 142 -11.87 18.03 -10.32
CA GLN A 142 -12.08 17.72 -11.73
C GLN A 142 -13.01 18.71 -12.42
N GLN A 143 -14.09 19.11 -11.75
CA GLN A 143 -15.04 20.10 -12.28
C GLN A 143 -14.43 21.50 -12.39
N ARG A 144 -13.68 21.96 -11.38
CA ARG A 144 -13.07 23.29 -11.38
C ARG A 144 -11.91 23.41 -12.37
N THR A 145 -11.14 22.34 -12.56
CA THR A 145 -10.00 22.33 -13.48
C THR A 145 -10.37 21.90 -14.88
N GLY A 146 -11.55 21.30 -15.09
CA GLY A 146 -11.94 20.67 -16.36
C GLY A 146 -11.14 19.41 -16.69
N ASN A 147 -10.48 18.79 -15.71
CA ASN A 147 -9.61 17.63 -15.91
C ASN A 147 -10.12 16.42 -15.13
N GLY A 148 -10.71 15.44 -15.82
CA GLY A 148 -11.32 14.25 -15.24
C GLY A 148 -10.32 13.23 -14.66
N GLN A 149 -9.02 13.38 -14.92
CA GLN A 149 -8.00 12.43 -14.47
C GLN A 149 -7.52 12.71 -13.04
N LEU A 150 -7.91 13.84 -12.43
CA LEU A 150 -7.39 14.25 -11.12
C LEU A 150 -8.07 13.46 -9.99
N THR A 151 -7.33 12.53 -9.40
CA THR A 151 -7.82 11.57 -8.38
C THR A 151 -6.92 11.48 -7.15
N CYS A 152 -5.70 12.03 -7.21
CA CYS A 152 -4.68 11.91 -6.19
C CYS A 152 -4.33 13.28 -5.58
N VAL A 153 -3.81 13.26 -4.35
CA VAL A 153 -3.25 14.43 -3.68
C VAL A 153 -1.90 14.74 -4.33
N PRO A 154 -1.71 15.94 -4.91
CA PRO A 154 -0.42 16.36 -5.43
C PRO A 154 0.58 16.49 -4.28
N GLN A 155 1.77 15.95 -4.47
CA GLN A 155 2.78 15.83 -3.41
C GLN A 155 4.17 16.16 -3.94
N ASP A 156 4.97 16.84 -3.13
CA ASP A 156 6.36 17.14 -3.42
C ASP A 156 7.24 16.13 -2.64
N THR A 157 8.28 15.62 -3.29
CA THR A 157 9.23 14.64 -2.73
C THR A 157 10.66 15.13 -2.94
N GLU A 158 11.64 14.45 -2.37
CA GLU A 158 13.04 14.80 -2.58
C GLU A 158 13.51 14.59 -4.03
N TYR A 159 12.90 13.65 -4.76
CA TYR A 159 13.28 13.30 -6.14
C TYR A 159 12.41 13.93 -7.22
N GLY A 160 11.33 14.62 -6.87
CA GLY A 160 10.34 15.08 -7.84
C GLY A 160 8.99 15.39 -7.21
N TRP A 161 7.94 15.39 -8.01
CA TRP A 161 6.58 15.66 -7.56
C TRP A 161 5.56 14.72 -8.20
N PHE A 162 4.48 14.43 -7.48
CA PHE A 162 3.32 13.71 -7.98
C PHE A 162 2.24 14.70 -8.42
N CYS A 163 1.76 14.53 -9.64
CA CYS A 163 0.58 15.22 -10.12
C CYS A 163 -0.69 14.65 -9.48
N ALA A 164 -1.75 15.44 -9.45
CA ALA A 164 -3.06 14.98 -9.01
C ALA A 164 -3.67 13.89 -9.92
N CYS A 165 -3.13 13.63 -11.12
CA CYS A 165 -3.49 12.44 -11.91
C CYS A 165 -2.73 11.16 -11.50
N GLY A 166 -1.81 11.25 -10.54
CA GLY A 166 -0.97 10.14 -10.07
C GLY A 166 0.34 9.95 -10.85
N ALA A 167 0.60 10.75 -11.89
CA ALA A 167 1.89 10.74 -12.60
C ALA A 167 3.02 11.28 -11.71
N PHE A 168 4.18 10.62 -11.76
CA PHE A 168 5.40 11.08 -11.09
C PHE A 168 6.29 11.85 -12.07
N HIS A 169 6.76 13.01 -11.67
CA HIS A 169 7.64 13.88 -12.42
C HIS A 169 8.95 14.07 -11.66
N PRO A 170 10.05 13.45 -12.10
CA PRO A 170 11.33 13.58 -11.44
C PRO A 170 11.92 14.99 -11.63
N ASN A 171 12.82 15.39 -10.74
CA ASN A 171 13.43 16.73 -10.76
C ASN A 171 14.23 16.99 -12.06
N GLU A 172 14.80 15.95 -12.65
CA GLU A 172 15.55 16.01 -13.92
C GLU A 172 14.69 16.51 -15.07
N GLU A 173 13.39 16.22 -15.05
CA GLU A 173 12.45 16.67 -16.09
C GLU A 173 12.26 18.19 -16.08
N ASN A 174 12.48 18.85 -14.92
CA ASN A 174 12.32 20.29 -14.72
C ASN A 174 11.00 20.86 -15.30
N CYS A 175 9.89 20.13 -15.13
CA CYS A 175 8.60 20.50 -15.67
C CYS A 175 7.70 21.19 -14.62
N THR A 176 6.87 22.12 -15.09
CA THR A 176 5.84 22.79 -14.28
C THR A 176 4.43 22.28 -14.57
N SER A 177 4.23 21.63 -15.72
CA SER A 177 2.99 21.00 -16.13
C SER A 177 3.16 19.49 -16.23
N CYS A 178 2.07 18.76 -15.96
CA CYS A 178 2.05 17.31 -16.08
C CYS A 178 1.96 16.90 -17.56
N SER A 179 2.89 16.08 -18.02
CA SER A 179 2.90 15.53 -19.39
C SER A 179 1.75 14.55 -19.68
N GLU A 180 1.14 13.96 -18.65
CA GLU A 180 0.05 12.98 -18.85
C GLU A 180 -1.32 13.64 -18.90
N CYS A 181 -1.61 14.56 -17.97
CA CYS A 181 -2.93 15.18 -17.86
C CYS A 181 -2.98 16.64 -18.33
N GLY A 182 -1.84 17.24 -18.70
CA GLY A 182 -1.72 18.64 -19.11
C GLY A 182 -1.90 19.66 -17.97
N GLY A 183 -2.08 19.18 -16.74
CA GLY A 183 -2.38 20.01 -15.58
C GLY A 183 -1.17 20.83 -15.09
N ASP A 184 -1.36 22.13 -14.86
CA ASP A 184 -0.35 22.98 -14.22
C ASP A 184 -0.22 22.67 -12.72
N ARG A 185 1.01 22.40 -12.27
CA ARG A 185 1.31 22.00 -10.88
C ARG A 185 0.85 23.05 -9.88
N ALA A 186 1.19 24.31 -10.10
CA ALA A 186 0.86 25.40 -9.18
C ALA A 186 -0.64 25.67 -9.16
N GLY A 187 -1.27 25.73 -10.33
CA GLY A 187 -2.71 25.93 -10.50
C GLY A 187 -3.53 24.84 -9.81
N ILE A 188 -3.22 23.57 -10.06
CA ILE A 188 -3.94 22.44 -9.44
C ILE A 188 -3.77 22.46 -7.91
N LYS A 189 -2.56 22.72 -7.42
CA LYS A 189 -2.29 22.79 -5.97
C LYS A 189 -3.08 23.94 -5.32
N ALA A 190 -3.14 25.11 -5.97
CA ALA A 190 -3.92 26.25 -5.51
C ALA A 190 -5.44 25.94 -5.50
N THR A 191 -5.97 25.36 -6.58
CA THR A 191 -7.39 24.97 -6.65
C THR A 191 -7.75 23.94 -5.57
N LEU A 192 -6.92 22.92 -5.36
CA LEU A 192 -7.16 21.93 -4.32
C LEU A 192 -7.12 22.55 -2.92
N THR A 193 -6.17 23.44 -2.66
CA THR A 193 -6.07 24.15 -1.37
C THR A 193 -7.35 24.93 -1.09
N SER A 194 -7.87 25.66 -2.08
CA SER A 194 -9.16 26.36 -1.97
C SER A 194 -10.33 25.42 -1.68
N ILE A 195 -10.41 24.27 -2.36
CA ILE A 195 -11.47 23.27 -2.10
C ILE A 195 -11.40 22.74 -0.67
N LEU A 196 -10.19 22.43 -0.18
CA LEU A 196 -10.00 21.90 1.17
C LEU A 196 -10.33 22.95 2.24
N GLU A 197 -9.99 24.21 2.02
CA GLU A 197 -10.37 25.32 2.92
C GLU A 197 -11.89 25.53 2.96
N GLU A 198 -12.56 25.47 1.80
CA GLU A 198 -14.02 25.56 1.72
C GLU A 198 -14.70 24.40 2.46
N ALA A 199 -14.19 23.17 2.27
CA ALA A 199 -14.69 21.99 2.96
C ALA A 199 -14.51 22.10 4.48
N ARG A 200 -13.36 22.60 4.93
CA ARG A 200 -13.10 22.87 6.35
C ARG A 200 -14.08 23.89 6.93
N ARG A 201 -14.27 25.03 6.26
CA ARG A 201 -15.22 26.07 6.70
C ARG A 201 -16.66 25.58 6.70
N ALA A 202 -17.04 24.73 5.76
CA ALA A 202 -18.36 24.11 5.73
C ALA A 202 -18.57 23.18 6.94
N ALA A 203 -17.59 22.34 7.25
CA ALA A 203 -17.63 21.45 8.42
C ALA A 203 -17.67 22.23 9.74
N GLU A 204 -16.89 23.31 9.87
CA GLU A 204 -16.91 24.19 11.05
C GLU A 204 -18.30 24.83 11.27
N ARG A 205 -18.96 25.30 10.20
CA ARG A 205 -20.33 25.83 10.29
C ARG A 205 -21.34 24.77 10.69
N GLN A 206 -21.26 23.59 10.09
CA GLN A 206 -22.14 22.48 10.44
C GLN A 206 -21.96 22.07 11.91
N GLN A 207 -20.73 22.05 12.41
CA GLN A 207 -20.45 21.76 13.82
C GLN A 207 -21.00 22.84 14.75
N GLN A 208 -20.91 24.12 14.36
CA GLN A 208 -21.51 25.23 15.11
C GLN A 208 -23.04 25.13 15.17
N GLU A 209 -23.69 24.79 14.06
CA GLU A 209 -25.13 24.58 14.01
C GLU A 209 -25.56 23.40 14.90
N ILE A 210 -24.85 22.28 14.85
CA ILE A 210 -25.11 21.12 15.72
C ILE A 210 -24.92 21.49 17.19
N SER A 211 -23.84 22.22 17.52
CA SER A 211 -23.55 22.64 18.90
C SER A 211 -24.60 23.63 19.42
N ALA A 212 -25.03 24.58 18.59
CA ALA A 212 -26.09 25.52 18.94
C ALA A 212 -27.42 24.81 19.19
N VAL A 213 -27.76 23.77 18.41
CA VAL A 213 -28.96 22.95 18.66
C VAL A 213 -28.80 22.16 19.97
N ALA A 214 -27.62 21.60 20.25
CA ALA A 214 -27.35 20.88 21.49
C ALA A 214 -27.47 21.77 22.74
N ASP A 215 -26.99 23.03 22.68
CA ASP A 215 -27.13 23.99 23.78
C ASP A 215 -28.59 24.38 24.06
N ASN A 216 -29.45 24.37 23.02
CA ASN A 216 -30.90 24.57 23.17
C ASN A 216 -31.63 23.33 23.73
N VAL A 217 -30.97 22.18 23.79
CA VAL A 217 -31.45 20.92 24.40
C VAL A 217 -30.62 20.59 25.66
N ALA A 218 -30.24 21.60 26.44
CA ALA A 218 -29.86 21.36 27.82
C ALA A 218 -31.10 20.87 28.59
N PRO A 219 -31.09 19.70 29.25
CA PRO A 219 -32.22 19.32 30.11
C PRO A 219 -32.36 20.39 31.18
N GLN A 220 -33.55 20.99 31.26
CA GLN A 220 -33.93 21.84 32.38
C GLN A 220 -33.53 21.09 33.66
N ARG A 221 -32.54 21.60 34.39
CA ARG A 221 -32.33 21.18 35.78
C ARG A 221 -33.68 21.39 36.47
N ALA A 222 -34.35 20.31 36.79
CA ALA A 222 -35.51 20.34 37.67
C ALA A 222 -35.10 21.14 38.92
N PRO A 223 -35.94 22.08 39.40
CA PRO A 223 -35.60 22.85 40.58
C PRO A 223 -35.32 21.88 41.73
N ALA A 224 -34.20 22.10 42.42
CA ALA A 224 -33.72 21.23 43.49
C ALA A 224 -34.87 20.84 44.43
N SER A 225 -35.31 19.58 44.36
CA SER A 225 -36.20 19.01 45.35
C SER A 225 -35.40 18.84 46.64
N ASN A 226 -35.90 19.46 47.69
CA ASN A 226 -35.31 19.49 49.03
C ASN A 226 -35.02 18.05 49.53
N PRO A 227 -33.75 17.66 49.76
CA PRO A 227 -33.39 16.28 50.14
C PRO A 227 -33.96 15.84 51.49
N ALA A 228 -34.51 16.77 52.29
CA ALA A 228 -35.16 16.47 53.56
C ALA A 228 -36.57 15.86 53.40
N ALA A 229 -37.27 16.11 52.29
CA ALA A 229 -38.64 15.62 52.11
C ALA A 229 -38.68 14.15 51.65
N THR A 230 -37.69 13.72 50.87
CA THR A 230 -37.57 12.35 50.35
C THR A 230 -37.09 11.34 51.41
N ALA A 231 -36.27 11.78 52.38
CA ALA A 231 -35.84 10.93 53.48
C ALA A 231 -36.97 10.61 54.47
N ALA A 232 -37.85 11.58 54.76
CA ALA A 232 -38.97 11.39 55.69
C ALA A 232 -40.04 10.43 55.14
N ALA A 233 -40.29 10.45 53.83
CA ALA A 233 -41.23 9.52 53.19
C ALA A 233 -40.69 8.08 53.13
N ALA A 234 -39.37 7.90 52.97
CA ALA A 234 -38.74 6.58 52.96
C ALA A 234 -38.67 5.95 54.36
N GLN A 235 -38.42 6.74 55.41
CA GLN A 235 -38.38 6.25 56.79
C GLN A 235 -39.76 5.82 57.32
N ALA A 236 -40.84 6.48 56.87
CA ALA A 236 -42.21 6.13 57.24
C ALA A 236 -42.66 4.78 56.63
N ALA A 237 -42.17 4.43 55.45
CA ALA A 237 -42.49 3.17 54.79
C ALA A 237 -41.81 1.95 55.44
N ILE A 238 -40.64 2.15 56.07
CA ILE A 238 -39.83 1.07 56.67
C ILE A 238 -40.35 0.66 58.05
N ASN A 239 -40.94 1.59 58.82
CA ASN A 239 -41.40 1.30 60.19
C ASN A 239 -42.78 0.60 60.28
N HIS A 240 -43.51 0.45 59.17
CA HIS A 240 -44.83 -0.19 59.16
C HIS A 240 -44.82 -1.69 58.81
N GLN A 241 -43.65 -2.31 58.63
CA GLN A 241 -43.55 -3.71 58.16
C GLN A 241 -42.71 -4.62 59.07
N ALA A 242 -42.86 -4.51 60.39
CA ALA A 242 -42.19 -5.42 61.31
C ALA A 242 -43.08 -5.81 62.50
N GLU A 243 -44.26 -6.39 62.26
CA GLU A 243 -44.90 -7.29 63.22
C GLU A 243 -45.65 -8.43 62.50
N GLU A 244 -45.35 -9.64 62.99
CA GLU A 244 -46.11 -10.90 62.92
C GLU A 244 -46.11 -11.80 61.66
N VAL A 245 -45.76 -13.05 61.97
CA VAL A 245 -45.59 -14.26 61.15
C VAL A 245 -46.75 -15.19 61.53
N ASP A 246 -47.37 -15.88 60.57
CA ASP A 246 -47.64 -17.34 60.58
C ASP A 246 -48.81 -17.77 59.64
N ASP A 247 -48.60 -18.95 59.04
CA ASP A 247 -49.55 -19.97 58.57
C ASP A 247 -49.99 -20.04 57.09
N TYR A 248 -50.02 -21.30 56.59
CA TYR A 248 -50.11 -21.88 55.23
C TYR A 248 -51.49 -21.65 54.53
N ASP A 249 -51.80 -21.87 53.24
CA ASP A 249 -51.40 -22.84 52.19
C ASP A 249 -51.98 -22.43 50.79
N GLU A 250 -51.31 -22.89 49.73
CA GLU A 250 -51.66 -23.11 48.31
C GLU A 250 -52.40 -22.07 47.41
N GLY A 251 -51.75 -21.65 46.31
CA GLY A 251 -52.45 -21.18 45.10
C GLY A 251 -51.67 -20.32 44.11
N ASP A 252 -50.98 -20.97 43.17
CA ASP A 252 -50.67 -20.51 41.79
C ASP A 252 -49.46 -19.57 41.53
N ALA A 253 -48.80 -19.83 40.39
CA ALA A 253 -47.75 -19.06 39.71
C ALA A 253 -46.26 -19.23 40.12
N THR A 254 -45.68 -20.42 39.88
CA THR A 254 -44.24 -20.58 39.63
C THR A 254 -43.95 -20.59 38.12
N ALA A 255 -43.52 -19.45 37.56
CA ALA A 255 -42.97 -19.38 36.20
C ALA A 255 -41.45 -19.50 36.25
N THR A 256 -40.99 -20.73 36.08
CA THR A 256 -39.61 -21.13 35.78
C THR A 256 -39.08 -20.37 34.56
N TYR A 257 -37.86 -19.89 34.68
CA TYR A 257 -37.06 -19.28 33.62
C TYR A 257 -36.74 -20.32 32.54
N ASP A 258 -37.34 -20.18 31.36
CA ASP A 258 -37.07 -20.98 30.15
C ASP A 258 -36.22 -20.18 29.15
N PRO A 259 -34.99 -20.59 28.82
CA PRO A 259 -34.18 -19.98 27.79
C PRO A 259 -34.53 -20.57 26.42
N LYS A 260 -35.74 -20.31 25.93
CA LYS A 260 -36.13 -20.57 24.53
C LYS A 260 -37.10 -19.49 24.04
N GLY A 261 -36.54 -18.44 23.44
CA GLY A 261 -37.36 -17.31 22.97
C GLY A 261 -36.62 -16.32 22.08
N TYR A 262 -35.75 -16.78 21.18
CA TYR A 262 -35.38 -15.99 20.01
C TYR A 262 -35.30 -16.93 18.80
N ALA A 263 -36.37 -16.94 18.02
CA ALA A 263 -36.34 -17.53 16.69
C ALA A 263 -35.41 -16.67 15.81
N PRO A 264 -34.37 -17.22 15.18
CA PRO A 264 -33.65 -16.50 14.15
C PRO A 264 -34.57 -16.41 12.92
N GLN A 265 -34.87 -15.20 12.46
CA GLN A 265 -35.41 -15.01 11.13
C GLN A 265 -34.35 -15.46 10.13
N GLU A 266 -34.66 -16.53 9.40
CA GLU A 266 -33.85 -17.06 8.30
C GLU A 266 -33.79 -16.02 7.17
N ASP A 267 -32.67 -15.31 7.12
CA ASP A 267 -32.28 -14.44 6.03
C ASP A 267 -31.74 -15.29 4.88
N ALA A 268 -32.45 -15.28 3.75
CA ALA A 268 -32.12 -15.97 2.50
C ALA A 268 -30.75 -15.58 1.89
N GLU A 269 -30.01 -14.69 2.54
CA GLU A 269 -28.67 -14.26 2.20
C GLU A 269 -27.58 -15.14 2.86
N MET A 270 -27.81 -15.61 4.10
CA MET A 270 -26.92 -16.50 4.84
C MET A 270 -26.82 -17.91 4.19
N GLU A 271 -27.90 -18.39 3.56
CA GLU A 271 -27.95 -19.66 2.81
C GLU A 271 -27.14 -19.58 1.49
N ARG A 272 -27.00 -18.39 0.90
CA ARG A 272 -26.23 -18.18 -0.33
C ARG A 272 -24.74 -18.23 -0.07
N VAL A 273 -24.31 -17.69 1.08
CA VAL A 273 -22.90 -17.68 1.52
C VAL A 273 -22.43 -19.08 1.91
N ARG A 274 -23.30 -19.93 2.46
CA ARG A 274 -22.99 -21.34 2.77
C ARG A 274 -22.83 -22.25 1.55
N ARG A 275 -23.32 -21.85 0.37
CA ARG A 275 -23.24 -22.65 -0.87
C ARG A 275 -21.89 -22.58 -1.58
N TYR A 276 -21.01 -21.64 -1.21
CA TYR A 276 -19.70 -21.43 -1.87
C TYR A 276 -18.49 -21.54 -0.93
N ALA A 277 -18.67 -22.01 0.30
CA ALA A 277 -17.54 -22.39 1.15
C ALA A 277 -17.04 -23.78 0.73
N PRO A 278 -15.79 -23.93 0.23
CA PRO A 278 -15.24 -25.24 -0.08
C PRO A 278 -15.07 -26.04 1.22
N LYS A 279 -15.72 -27.20 1.30
CA LYS A 279 -15.47 -28.24 2.32
C LYS A 279 -14.63 -29.35 1.70
N GLY A 280 -13.54 -29.70 2.36
CA GLY A 280 -12.60 -30.80 2.06
C GLY A 280 -11.16 -30.28 2.25
N ARG A 281 -10.32 -30.72 3.20
CA ARG A 281 -9.98 -32.08 3.70
C ARG A 281 -9.67 -33.06 2.56
N LEU A 282 -8.50 -32.85 1.97
CA LEU A 282 -7.60 -33.77 1.27
C LEU A 282 -6.23 -33.20 1.70
N PHE A 283 -5.42 -33.82 2.55
CA PHE A 283 -4.79 -35.11 2.40
C PHE A 283 -4.77 -35.88 3.73
N GLU A 284 -4.87 -37.18 3.61
CA GLU A 284 -4.63 -38.15 4.69
C GLU A 284 -3.15 -38.12 5.05
N ASP A 285 -2.89 -38.01 6.35
CA ASP A 285 -1.62 -38.33 6.96
C ASP A 285 -1.52 -39.87 6.97
N GLU A 286 -0.74 -40.44 6.06
CA GLU A 286 -0.19 -41.78 6.24
C GLU A 286 1.31 -41.64 6.46
N ASP A 287 1.70 -42.09 7.65
CA ASP A 287 3.06 -42.32 8.10
C ASP A 287 3.78 -43.25 7.12
N ASP A 288 4.95 -42.84 6.63
CA ASP A 288 6.04 -43.76 6.34
C ASP A 288 7.35 -43.10 6.78
N GLU A 289 7.96 -43.76 7.76
CA GLU A 289 9.25 -43.47 8.38
C GLU A 289 10.40 -43.73 7.39
N ASP A 290 11.48 -42.96 7.56
CA ASP A 290 12.87 -43.30 7.26
C ASP A 290 13.24 -43.96 5.92
N GLU A 291 14.00 -43.25 5.08
CA GLU A 291 15.28 -43.80 4.57
C GLU A 291 16.17 -42.72 3.91
N GLY A 292 17.37 -42.56 4.47
CA GLY A 292 18.60 -42.64 3.67
C GLY A 292 19.02 -41.43 2.84
N THR A 293 19.87 -40.59 3.45
CA THR A 293 20.95 -39.89 2.76
C THR A 293 21.73 -40.86 1.83
N GLN A 294 21.73 -40.63 0.52
CA GLN A 294 22.74 -41.19 -0.39
C GLN A 294 23.48 -40.06 -1.11
N MET A 295 24.65 -39.76 -0.55
CA MET A 295 25.76 -39.11 -1.23
C MET A 295 26.29 -40.11 -2.26
N TYR A 296 26.34 -39.74 -3.54
CA TYR A 296 27.13 -40.48 -4.50
C TYR A 296 28.60 -40.08 -4.31
N ASP A 297 29.36 -40.97 -3.69
CA ASP A 297 30.81 -40.99 -3.77
C ASP A 297 31.27 -41.48 -5.15
N THR A 298 32.39 -40.91 -5.53
CA THR A 298 33.29 -41.15 -6.65
C THR A 298 33.68 -42.59 -6.92
N ASP A 299 33.72 -42.96 -8.22
CA ASP A 299 34.69 -43.87 -8.85
C ASP A 299 35.01 -43.25 -10.23
N GLU A 300 36.20 -42.67 -10.42
CA GLU A 300 37.41 -43.32 -10.94
C GLU A 300 37.30 -43.64 -12.45
N LEU A 301 37.76 -42.72 -13.30
CA LEU A 301 38.37 -43.06 -14.60
C LEU A 301 39.41 -42.00 -14.97
N ASP A 302 40.66 -42.44 -14.81
CA ASP A 302 41.90 -41.82 -15.25
C ASP A 302 41.96 -41.69 -16.78
N TYR A 303 42.36 -40.51 -17.25
CA TYR A 303 43.17 -40.39 -18.46
C TYR A 303 44.20 -39.28 -18.22
N ASP A 304 45.43 -39.72 -17.99
CA ASP A 304 46.67 -38.98 -18.21
C ASP A 304 46.75 -38.54 -19.68
N ASP A 305 47.04 -37.26 -19.93
CA ASP A 305 48.04 -36.88 -20.94
C ASP A 305 48.60 -35.49 -20.62
N ASP A 306 49.93 -35.43 -20.69
CA ASP A 306 50.84 -34.33 -20.34
C ASP A 306 50.57 -33.06 -21.20
N ASP A 307 50.76 -31.84 -20.70
CA ASP A 307 52.04 -31.14 -20.83
C ASP A 307 52.14 -29.92 -19.89
N ASP A 308 53.37 -29.77 -19.39
CA ASP A 308 53.85 -29.00 -18.25
C ASP A 308 54.25 -27.54 -18.61
N TYR A 309 53.96 -26.58 -17.71
CA TYR A 309 54.78 -25.38 -17.39
C TYR A 309 54.21 -24.67 -16.13
N ASP A 310 54.81 -24.97 -14.97
CA ASP A 310 55.28 -24.08 -13.87
C ASP A 310 54.69 -22.63 -13.77
N ASP A 311 54.30 -22.05 -12.62
CA ASP A 311 54.44 -22.37 -11.19
C ASP A 311 53.52 -21.40 -10.35
N ARG A 312 52.82 -21.96 -9.33
CA ARG A 312 52.28 -21.39 -8.03
C ARG A 312 51.56 -20.03 -8.01
N GLN A 313 50.42 -19.80 -7.35
CA GLN A 313 49.56 -20.42 -6.31
C GLN A 313 48.30 -19.49 -6.26
N SER A 314 47.05 -19.84 -5.96
CA SER A 314 46.39 -20.98 -5.34
C SER A 314 44.89 -20.86 -5.66
N GLY A 315 44.27 -21.96 -6.05
CA GLY A 315 42.85 -22.07 -6.36
C GLY A 315 41.92 -21.90 -5.16
N LYS A 316 40.67 -21.61 -5.52
CA LYS A 316 39.46 -21.54 -4.70
C LYS A 316 39.34 -22.75 -3.76
N ARG A 317 39.32 -22.49 -2.45
CA ARG A 317 38.70 -23.36 -1.45
C ARG A 317 37.32 -22.81 -1.12
N ARG A 318 36.27 -23.58 -1.40
CA ARG A 318 34.95 -23.44 -0.78
C ARG A 318 35.07 -23.89 0.69
N GLY A 319 34.37 -23.18 1.57
CA GLY A 319 33.95 -23.70 2.88
C GLY A 319 34.92 -23.44 4.04
N ARG A 320 34.95 -22.22 4.54
CA ARG A 320 35.25 -21.92 5.94
C ARG A 320 34.47 -20.67 6.32
N TYR A 321 33.50 -20.80 7.21
CA TYR A 321 32.88 -19.66 7.89
C TYR A 321 34.01 -18.89 8.57
N ALA A 322 34.34 -17.73 8.00
CA ALA A 322 35.01 -16.67 8.71
C ALA A 322 33.87 -15.77 9.18
N ASP A 323 33.53 -15.88 10.45
CA ASP A 323 32.86 -14.81 11.17
C ASP A 323 33.85 -13.64 11.19
N ASP A 324 33.79 -12.79 10.15
CA ASP A 324 34.45 -11.50 10.17
C ASP A 324 33.47 -10.54 10.85
N ASP A 325 33.81 -10.19 12.09
CA ASP A 325 33.12 -9.26 12.98
C ASP A 325 33.19 -7.81 12.46
N GLU A 326 32.75 -7.54 11.22
CA GLU A 326 32.47 -6.18 10.78
C GLU A 326 31.03 -5.83 11.16
N ALA A 327 30.85 -5.35 12.40
CA ALA A 327 29.64 -4.68 12.81
C ALA A 327 29.35 -3.55 11.81
N SER A 328 28.29 -3.71 11.03
CA SER A 328 27.91 -2.73 10.01
C SER A 328 27.54 -1.40 10.70
N GLU A 329 27.69 -0.27 10.01
CA GLU A 329 27.29 1.04 10.55
C GLU A 329 25.81 1.06 10.97
N ASP A 330 25.00 0.17 10.38
CA ASP A 330 23.60 -0.08 10.71
C ASP A 330 23.42 -0.79 12.07
N ASP A 331 24.33 -1.70 12.45
CA ASP A 331 24.31 -2.39 13.75
C ASP A 331 24.62 -1.43 14.90
N ILE A 332 25.57 -0.49 14.68
CA ILE A 332 25.91 0.56 15.66
C ILE A 332 24.74 1.54 15.83
N MET A 333 24.02 1.83 14.75
CA MET A 333 22.84 2.70 14.79
C MET A 333 21.66 2.01 15.49
N ALA A 334 21.46 0.71 15.23
CA ALA A 334 20.45 -0.11 15.91
C ALA A 334 20.71 -0.19 17.42
N GLU A 335 21.96 -0.42 17.83
CA GLU A 335 22.34 -0.49 19.25
C GLU A 335 22.10 0.84 19.98
N ARG A 336 22.37 1.98 19.33
CA ARG A 336 22.02 3.32 19.85
C ARG A 336 20.51 3.53 19.93
N ILE A 337 19.73 3.11 18.94
CA ILE A 337 18.27 3.27 18.97
C ILE A 337 17.65 2.43 20.10
N ILE A 338 18.12 1.20 20.29
CA ILE A 338 17.64 0.29 21.35
C ILE A 338 17.97 0.84 22.75
N HIS A 339 19.16 1.43 22.93
CA HIS A 339 19.54 2.00 24.23
C HIS A 339 18.80 3.28 24.60
N TRP A 340 18.46 4.13 23.61
CA TRP A 340 17.89 5.45 23.86
C TRP A 340 16.36 5.52 23.73
N ALA A 341 15.70 4.55 23.07
CA ALA A 341 14.24 4.52 22.98
C ALA A 341 13.54 4.40 24.36
N PRO A 342 13.96 3.52 25.29
CA PRO A 342 13.33 3.42 26.61
C PRO A 342 13.45 4.68 27.50
N PRO A 343 14.62 5.34 27.63
CA PRO A 343 14.71 6.56 28.45
C PRO A 343 14.01 7.76 27.80
N ILE A 344 14.03 7.89 26.47
CA ILE A 344 13.34 9.00 25.78
C ILE A 344 11.82 8.89 25.95
N THR A 345 11.27 7.68 25.81
CA THR A 345 9.83 7.44 26.02
C THR A 345 9.43 7.74 27.47
N ALA A 346 10.23 7.34 28.46
CA ALA A 346 9.98 7.68 29.86
C ALA A 346 9.98 9.20 30.13
N ILE A 347 10.92 9.95 29.54
CA ILE A 347 10.99 11.41 29.67
C ILE A 347 9.77 12.07 29.01
N VAL A 348 9.36 11.62 27.83
CA VAL A 348 8.18 12.15 27.13
C VAL A 348 6.91 11.87 27.93
N CYS A 349 6.75 10.67 28.48
CA CYS A 349 5.61 10.35 29.35
C CYS A 349 5.59 11.21 30.62
N ALA A 350 6.75 11.44 31.25
CA ALA A 350 6.85 12.32 32.43
C ALA A 350 6.49 13.77 32.10
N LEU A 351 6.92 14.29 30.94
CA LEU A 351 6.58 15.64 30.47
C LEU A 351 5.09 15.76 30.18
N ILE A 352 4.46 14.76 29.56
CA ILE A 352 3.01 14.75 29.31
C ILE A 352 2.26 14.82 30.63
N ILE A 353 2.62 13.99 31.61
CA ILE A 353 1.98 13.99 32.94
C ILE A 353 2.16 15.34 33.64
N ALA A 354 3.37 15.92 33.61
CA ALA A 354 3.66 17.22 34.21
C ALA A 354 2.84 18.35 33.56
N VAL A 355 2.73 18.36 32.22
CA VAL A 355 1.92 19.34 31.48
C VAL A 355 0.43 19.14 31.78
N SER A 356 -0.05 17.90 31.87
CA SER A 356 -1.44 17.61 32.26
C SER A 356 -1.75 18.07 33.68
N LEU A 357 -0.82 17.91 34.63
CA LEU A 357 -0.99 18.40 36.00
C LEU A 357 -0.99 19.93 36.07
N VAL A 358 -0.08 20.60 35.35
CA VAL A 358 -0.07 22.07 35.28
C VAL A 358 -1.34 22.59 34.63
N TYR A 359 -1.81 21.95 33.54
CA TYR A 359 -3.07 22.29 32.90
C TYR A 359 -4.25 22.14 33.87
N HIS A 360 -4.28 21.06 34.66
CA HIS A 360 -5.31 20.84 35.66
C HIS A 360 -5.25 21.83 36.82
N PHE A 361 -4.08 22.32 37.24
CA PHE A 361 -3.94 23.29 38.33
C PHE A 361 -4.13 24.75 37.90
N VAL A 362 -4.03 25.06 36.61
CA VAL A 362 -4.18 26.43 36.08
C VAL A 362 -5.59 26.68 35.54
N ILE A 363 -6.34 25.63 35.19
CA ILE A 363 -7.66 25.74 34.53
C ILE A 363 -8.81 25.19 35.39
N ALA A 364 -8.53 24.47 36.48
CA ALA A 364 -9.49 24.21 37.57
C ALA A 364 -9.27 25.22 38.71
#